data_AF-A0A0E3MDD8-F1
#
_entry.id   AF-A0A0E3MDD8-F1
#
_cell.length_a   1.000
_cell.length_b   1.000
_cell.length_c   1.000
_cell.angle_alpha   90.00
_cell.angle_beta   90.00
_cell.angle_gamma   90.00
#
_symmetry.space_group_name_H-M   'P 1'
#
loop_
_entity.id
_entity.type
_entity.pdbx_description
1 polymer ?
#
loop_
_entity_poly.entity_id
_entity_poly.type
_entity_poly.pdbx_seq_one_letter_code
_entity_poly.pdbx_strand_id
1 'polypeptide(L)'
;MTCWAFYGMETFKQHSLGILNFFRDNFSYIIPIISYRTGIDKETVRKSVEIGVSLHDIGKTSKYYDMSYFGHEFYSGYLVYKILRECCDSELKPLIALAAMSHHQGMEGRTLNEMILKGNYTRIPSFYELREECRNDIVEILGEIGVKVKDFPQKVTRSDVKSWFQKLNIKWKNLYVIILGPLMISDTVVANKNRGGDQYNKIIEEYEKWINVK
;
A
#
# COMPACT_ATOMS: atom_id res chain seq x y z
N MET A 1 19.67 -13.27 3.98
CA MET A 1 18.71 -12.72 4.96
C MET A 1 17.36 -12.58 4.27
N THR A 2 16.26 -12.73 5.01
CA THR A 2 14.89 -12.73 4.46
C THR A 2 14.25 -11.35 4.63
N CYS A 3 13.57 -10.84 3.61
CA CYS A 3 12.79 -9.61 3.72
C CYS A 3 11.43 -9.90 4.35
N TRP A 4 11.18 -9.39 5.55
CA TRP A 4 9.95 -9.64 6.30
C TRP A 4 8.94 -8.50 6.14
N ALA A 5 7.67 -8.83 5.90
CA ALA A 5 6.56 -7.91 6.17
C ALA A 5 6.16 -7.99 7.65
N PHE A 6 6.17 -9.21 8.19
CA PHE A 6 5.92 -9.51 9.60
C PHE A 6 6.96 -10.50 10.09
N TYR A 7 7.83 -10.04 10.99
CA TYR A 7 9.01 -10.77 11.42
C TYR A 7 8.67 -12.20 11.87
N GLY A 8 9.29 -13.20 11.22
CA GLY A 8 9.13 -14.61 11.55
C GLY A 8 7.80 -15.25 11.13
N MET A 9 6.87 -14.49 10.53
CA MET A 9 5.55 -15.00 10.13
C MET A 9 5.35 -14.96 8.61
N GLU A 10 5.69 -13.84 7.97
CA GLU A 10 5.31 -13.59 6.58
C GLU A 10 6.34 -12.70 5.87
N THR A 11 6.89 -13.17 4.75
CA THR A 11 7.84 -12.38 3.96
C THR A 11 7.13 -11.24 3.23
N PHE A 12 7.88 -10.19 2.89
CA PHE A 12 7.34 -9.06 2.15
C PHE A 12 6.75 -9.50 0.81
N LYS A 13 7.49 -10.32 0.06
CA LYS A 13 7.00 -10.92 -1.19
C LYS A 13 5.71 -11.73 -1.01
N GLN A 14 5.66 -12.62 -0.01
CA GLN A 14 4.47 -13.45 0.24
C GLN A 14 3.24 -12.59 0.50
N HIS A 15 3.39 -11.56 1.34
CA HIS A 15 2.33 -10.64 1.66
C HIS A 15 1.84 -9.86 0.44
N SER A 16 2.76 -9.20 -0.27
CA SER A 16 2.46 -8.41 -1.45
C SER A 16 1.80 -9.21 -2.57
N LEU A 17 2.28 -10.42 -2.85
CA LEU A 17 1.69 -11.30 -3.87
C LEU A 17 0.35 -11.87 -3.43
N GLY A 18 0.19 -12.21 -2.15
CA GLY A 18 -1.08 -12.65 -1.60
C GLY A 18 -2.17 -11.59 -1.78
N ILE A 19 -1.85 -10.33 -1.43
CA ILE A 19 -2.75 -9.19 -1.61
C ILE A 19 -3.06 -8.96 -3.08
N LEU A 20 -2.05 -9.00 -3.94
CA LEU A 20 -2.23 -8.82 -5.39
C LEU A 20 -3.21 -9.85 -5.97
N ASN A 21 -3.04 -11.12 -5.63
CA ASN A 21 -3.88 -12.20 -6.11
C ASN A 21 -5.31 -12.06 -5.58
N PHE A 22 -5.47 -11.82 -4.27
CA PHE A 22 -6.78 -11.59 -3.69
C PHE A 22 -7.50 -10.39 -4.33
N PHE A 23 -6.78 -9.30 -4.58
CA PHE A 23 -7.30 -8.12 -5.27
C PHE A 23 -7.74 -8.45 -6.70
N ARG A 24 -6.93 -9.17 -7.48
CA ARG A 24 -7.28 -9.56 -8.86
C ARG A 24 -8.56 -10.40 -8.90
N ASP A 25 -8.69 -11.35 -7.98
CA ASP A 25 -9.83 -12.26 -7.93
C ASP A 25 -11.13 -11.57 -7.49
N ASN A 26 -11.04 -10.60 -6.57
CA ASN A 26 -12.23 -10.05 -5.91
C ASN A 26 -12.58 -8.62 -6.35
N PHE A 27 -11.59 -7.83 -6.81
CA PHE A 27 -11.72 -6.38 -6.98
C PHE A 27 -11.23 -5.85 -8.32
N SER A 28 -10.79 -6.71 -9.25
CA SER A 28 -10.37 -6.28 -10.60
C SER A 28 -11.46 -5.54 -11.38
N TYR A 29 -12.73 -5.68 -10.99
CA TYR A 29 -13.85 -4.92 -11.56
C TYR A 29 -13.73 -3.40 -11.40
N ILE A 30 -12.90 -2.88 -10.48
CA ILE A 30 -12.71 -1.43 -10.34
C ILE A 30 -11.91 -0.82 -11.49
N ILE A 31 -11.07 -1.61 -12.16
CA ILE A 31 -10.20 -1.15 -13.25
C ILE A 31 -10.99 -0.52 -14.41
N PRO A 32 -12.01 -1.19 -15.00
CA PRO A 32 -12.83 -0.56 -16.04
C PRO A 32 -13.60 0.68 -15.56
N ILE A 33 -14.00 0.73 -14.28
CA ILE A 33 -14.70 1.90 -13.71
C ILE A 33 -13.76 3.12 -13.66
N ILE A 34 -12.54 2.94 -13.15
CA ILE A 34 -11.54 4.01 -13.06
C ILE A 34 -11.12 4.45 -14.46
N SER A 35 -10.88 3.50 -15.38
CA SER A 35 -10.54 3.80 -16.77
C SER A 35 -11.61 4.65 -17.45
N TYR A 36 -12.88 4.26 -17.35
CA TYR A 36 -13.99 5.03 -17.93
C TYR A 36 -14.08 6.46 -17.37
N ARG A 37 -13.94 6.63 -16.05
CA ARG A 37 -14.09 7.94 -15.38
C ARG A 37 -12.91 8.89 -15.60
N THR A 38 -11.74 8.35 -15.93
CA THR A 38 -10.51 9.14 -16.07
C THR A 38 -10.09 9.30 -17.53
N GLY A 39 -10.60 8.46 -18.43
CA GLY A 39 -10.17 8.37 -19.82
C GLY A 39 -8.81 7.69 -20.01
N ILE A 40 -8.20 7.19 -18.93
CA ILE A 40 -6.91 6.49 -18.97
C ILE A 40 -7.14 5.05 -19.42
N ASP A 41 -6.25 4.51 -20.24
CA ASP A 41 -6.37 3.16 -20.77
C ASP A 41 -6.38 2.11 -19.63
N LYS A 42 -7.15 1.04 -19.82
CA LYS A 42 -7.38 0.02 -18.79
C LYS A 42 -6.08 -0.62 -18.30
N GLU A 43 -5.09 -0.80 -19.17
CA GLU A 43 -3.84 -1.46 -18.82
C GLU A 43 -2.97 -0.58 -17.93
N THR A 44 -2.89 0.72 -18.22
CA THR A 44 -2.22 1.70 -17.35
C THR A 44 -2.93 1.80 -16.00
N VAL A 45 -4.27 1.81 -15.98
CA VAL A 45 -5.03 1.80 -14.72
C VAL A 45 -4.74 0.53 -13.93
N ARG A 46 -4.80 -0.64 -14.58
CA ARG A 46 -4.52 -1.95 -13.97
C ARG A 46 -3.15 -1.96 -13.30
N LYS A 47 -2.09 -1.69 -14.06
CA LYS A 47 -0.71 -1.64 -13.55
C LYS A 47 -0.57 -0.67 -12.40
N SER A 48 -1.14 0.53 -12.54
CA SER A 48 -0.99 1.56 -11.51
C SER A 48 -1.67 1.13 -10.20
N VAL A 49 -2.89 0.61 -10.27
CA VAL A 49 -3.64 0.14 -9.10
C VAL A 49 -2.96 -1.08 -8.46
N GLU A 50 -2.55 -2.06 -9.27
CA GLU A 50 -1.86 -3.26 -8.77
C GLU A 50 -0.52 -2.92 -8.08
N ILE A 51 0.24 -1.94 -8.59
CA ILE A 51 1.44 -1.44 -7.90
C ILE A 51 1.07 -0.85 -6.53
N GLY A 52 0.06 0.02 -6.50
CA GLY A 52 -0.37 0.65 -5.24
C GLY A 52 -0.86 -0.37 -4.22
N VAL A 53 -1.57 -1.40 -4.67
CA VAL A 53 -2.12 -2.46 -3.83
C VAL A 53 -1.03 -3.38 -3.28
N SER A 54 -0.16 -3.90 -4.15
CA SER A 54 0.87 -4.87 -3.78
C SER A 54 2.03 -4.24 -2.99
N LEU A 55 2.36 -2.98 -3.26
CA LEU A 55 3.49 -2.27 -2.63
C LEU A 55 3.05 -1.22 -1.60
N HIS A 56 1.81 -1.26 -1.13
CA HIS A 56 1.30 -0.32 -0.13
C HIS A 56 2.11 -0.32 1.19
N ASP A 57 2.82 -1.42 1.44
CA ASP A 57 3.64 -1.67 2.62
C ASP A 57 5.15 -1.60 2.35
N ILE A 58 5.58 -1.14 1.18
CA ILE A 58 7.00 -1.11 0.79
C ILE A 58 7.89 -0.32 1.77
N GLY A 59 7.34 0.60 2.56
CA GLY A 59 8.08 1.25 3.64
C GLY A 59 8.62 0.30 4.71
N LYS A 60 8.04 -0.90 4.87
CA LYS A 60 8.51 -1.96 5.78
C LYS A 60 9.87 -2.53 5.36
N THR A 61 10.26 -2.39 4.10
CA THR A 61 11.57 -2.82 3.60
C THR A 61 12.72 -1.91 4.06
N SER A 62 12.43 -0.90 4.89
CA SER A 62 13.43 -0.03 5.51
C SER A 62 14.28 -0.77 6.53
N LYS A 63 15.58 -0.49 6.56
CA LYS A 63 16.50 -0.89 7.64
C LYS A 63 16.04 -0.37 9.02
N TYR A 64 15.28 0.73 9.04
CA TYR A 64 14.81 1.38 10.27
C TYR A 64 13.41 0.95 10.70
N TYR A 65 12.75 0.04 9.96
CA TYR A 65 11.40 -0.40 10.28
C TYR A 65 11.32 -1.10 11.65
N ASP A 66 12.32 -1.91 11.99
CA ASP A 66 12.35 -2.66 13.26
C ASP A 66 12.50 -1.72 14.48
N MET A 67 12.99 -0.49 14.26
CA MET A 67 13.07 0.55 15.30
C MET A 67 11.74 1.25 15.54
N SER A 68 10.89 1.32 14.52
CA SER A 68 9.56 1.91 14.60
C SER A 68 8.67 1.38 13.49
N TYR A 69 7.70 0.56 13.87
CA TYR A 69 6.63 0.11 13.00
C TYR A 69 5.75 1.26 12.49
N PHE A 70 5.87 2.45 13.08
CA PHE A 70 5.04 3.62 12.80
C PHE A 70 5.63 4.47 11.67
N GLY A 71 4.78 4.84 10.71
CA GLY A 71 5.12 5.77 9.64
C GLY A 71 5.69 5.14 8.37
N HIS A 72 5.73 3.81 8.28
CA HIS A 72 6.12 3.11 7.05
C HIS A 72 5.16 3.45 5.90
N GLU A 73 3.89 3.71 6.19
CA GLU A 73 2.86 4.09 5.23
C GLU A 73 3.21 5.39 4.46
N PHE A 74 3.87 6.36 5.12
CA PHE A 74 4.31 7.61 4.47
C PHE A 74 5.41 7.38 3.45
N TYR A 75 6.39 6.58 3.83
CA TYR A 75 7.44 6.15 2.91
C TYR A 75 6.85 5.30 1.79
N SER A 76 5.89 4.43 2.10
CA SER A 76 5.23 3.57 1.11
C SER A 76 4.52 4.39 0.05
N GLY A 77 3.70 5.37 0.45
CA GLY A 77 3.06 6.28 -0.49
C GLY A 77 4.05 7.02 -1.39
N TYR A 78 5.13 7.57 -0.80
CA TYR A 78 6.18 8.25 -1.56
C TYR A 78 6.90 7.32 -2.55
N LEU A 79 7.24 6.10 -2.12
CA LEU A 79 7.93 5.10 -2.96
C LEU A 79 7.02 4.62 -4.09
N VAL A 80 5.75 4.31 -3.81
CA VAL A 80 4.74 4.00 -4.82
C VAL A 80 4.62 5.13 -5.84
N TYR A 81 4.54 6.38 -5.38
CA TYR A 81 4.51 7.54 -6.29
C TYR A 81 5.72 7.58 -7.23
N LYS A 82 6.92 7.33 -6.69
CA LYS A 82 8.17 7.32 -7.46
C LYS A 82 8.20 6.18 -8.48
N ILE A 83 7.79 4.98 -8.10
CA ILE A 83 7.68 3.81 -8.98
C ILE A 83 6.69 4.10 -10.13
N LEU A 84 5.52 4.64 -9.81
CA LEU A 84 4.49 4.97 -10.81
C LEU A 84 4.95 6.05 -11.79
N ARG A 85 5.70 7.05 -11.30
CA ARG A 85 6.30 8.08 -12.15
C ARG A 85 7.31 7.49 -13.14
N GLU A 86 7.99 6.41 -12.78
CA GLU A 86 9.01 5.80 -13.63
C GLU A 86 8.45 4.79 -14.63
N CYS A 87 7.53 3.91 -14.21
CA CYS A 87 7.04 2.83 -15.08
C CYS A 87 5.98 3.28 -16.07
N CYS A 88 5.11 4.18 -15.63
CA CYS A 88 3.77 4.29 -16.18
C CYS A 88 3.40 5.75 -16.45
N ASP A 89 4.06 6.69 -15.76
CA ASP A 89 3.79 8.13 -15.71
C ASP A 89 2.30 8.51 -15.67
N SER A 90 1.50 7.66 -15.03
CA SER A 90 0.05 7.84 -14.99
C SER A 90 -0.31 9.11 -14.24
N GLU A 91 -1.37 9.81 -14.66
CA GLU A 91 -1.96 10.89 -13.86
C GLU A 91 -2.60 10.38 -12.56
N LEU A 92 -2.80 9.06 -12.42
CA LEU A 92 -3.32 8.44 -11.20
C LEU A 92 -2.27 8.30 -10.09
N LYS A 93 -0.98 8.53 -10.39
CA LYS A 93 0.11 8.38 -9.41
C LYS A 93 -0.13 9.09 -8.06
N PRO A 94 -0.67 10.33 -7.98
CA PRO A 94 -0.93 10.99 -6.70
C PRO A 94 -2.06 10.28 -5.93
N LEU A 95 -3.10 9.85 -6.64
CA LEU A 95 -4.29 9.22 -6.09
C LEU A 95 -3.96 7.83 -5.50
N ILE A 96 -3.21 7.03 -6.24
CA ILE A 96 -2.82 5.67 -5.85
C ILE A 96 -1.80 5.71 -4.71
N ALA A 97 -0.82 6.61 -4.79
CA ALA A 97 0.13 6.81 -3.70
C ALA A 97 -0.55 7.27 -2.40
N LEU A 98 -1.60 8.10 -2.51
CA LEU A 98 -2.40 8.48 -1.35
C LEU A 98 -3.16 7.28 -0.78
N ALA A 99 -3.79 6.45 -1.63
CA ALA A 99 -4.46 5.23 -1.17
C ALA A 99 -3.49 4.28 -0.45
N ALA A 100 -2.31 4.06 -1.04
CA ALA A 100 -1.23 3.29 -0.43
C ALA A 100 -0.72 3.92 0.87
N MET A 101 -0.68 5.24 1.01
CA MET A 101 -0.28 5.89 2.27
C MET A 101 -1.36 5.79 3.35
N SER A 102 -2.63 5.79 2.96
CA SER A 102 -3.76 5.88 3.87
C SER A 102 -4.36 4.52 4.24
N HIS A 103 -3.73 3.40 3.89
CA HIS A 103 -4.26 2.07 4.19
C HIS A 103 -4.52 1.84 5.69
N HIS A 104 -3.69 2.38 6.60
CA HIS A 104 -3.95 2.36 8.04
C HIS A 104 -4.99 3.37 8.53
N GLN A 105 -5.29 4.43 7.77
CA GLN A 105 -6.19 5.50 8.21
C GLN A 105 -7.63 5.04 8.39
N GLY A 106 -8.11 4.13 7.53
CA GLY A 106 -9.43 3.54 7.68
C GLY A 106 -9.49 2.38 8.69
N MET A 107 -8.35 1.77 9.04
CA MET A 107 -8.30 0.59 9.93
C MET A 107 -8.03 0.96 11.39
N GLU A 108 -7.24 2.02 11.64
CA GLU A 108 -6.81 2.39 13.00
C GLU A 108 -7.03 3.87 13.33
N GLY A 109 -7.70 4.65 12.47
CA GLY A 109 -7.99 6.06 12.72
C GLY A 109 -6.76 6.99 12.69
N ARG A 110 -5.60 6.51 12.22
CA ARG A 110 -4.30 7.22 12.19
C ARG A 110 -4.25 8.36 11.15
N THR A 111 -5.11 9.36 11.28
CA THR A 111 -5.16 10.46 10.31
C THR A 111 -3.88 11.30 10.33
N LEU A 112 -3.59 11.96 9.20
CA LEU A 112 -2.51 12.96 9.12
C LEU A 112 -2.64 14.02 10.23
N ASN A 113 -3.87 14.34 10.62
CA ASN A 113 -4.18 15.29 11.66
C ASN A 113 -3.75 14.79 13.05
N GLU A 114 -3.96 13.51 13.35
CA GLU A 114 -3.44 12.90 14.58
C GLU A 114 -1.91 12.88 14.62
N MET A 115 -1.25 12.74 13.47
CA MET A 115 0.20 12.67 13.40
C MET A 115 0.90 14.02 13.55
N ILE A 116 0.28 15.06 13.00
CA ILE A 116 0.80 16.44 13.07
C ILE A 116 0.38 17.10 14.39
N LEU A 117 -0.90 17.01 14.79
CA LEU A 117 -1.40 17.69 15.99
C LEU A 117 -1.00 17.00 17.30
N LYS A 118 -0.91 15.66 17.33
CA LYS A 118 -0.49 14.93 18.56
C LYS A 118 1.03 14.72 18.65
N GLY A 119 1.82 15.32 17.75
CA GLY A 119 3.29 15.26 17.79
C GLY A 119 3.91 13.88 17.46
N ASN A 120 3.11 12.91 17.01
CA ASN A 120 3.56 11.54 16.74
C ASN A 120 4.52 11.40 15.55
N TYR A 121 4.71 12.47 14.75
CA TYR A 121 5.66 12.48 13.63
C TYR A 121 7.12 12.23 14.06
N THR A 122 7.46 12.45 15.34
CA THR A 122 8.79 12.14 15.90
C THR A 122 9.09 10.64 15.92
N ARG A 123 8.06 9.79 15.92
CA ARG A 123 8.16 8.32 15.91
C ARG A 123 8.43 7.75 14.52
N ILE A 124 8.18 8.52 13.46
CA ILE A 124 8.56 8.13 12.10
C ILE A 124 10.09 8.15 12.05
N PRO A 125 10.79 7.16 11.48
CA PRO A 125 12.23 7.28 11.25
C PRO A 125 12.57 8.57 10.47
N SER A 126 13.78 9.12 10.66
CA SER A 126 14.21 10.30 9.88
C SER A 126 14.54 9.93 8.43
N PHE A 127 14.89 8.66 8.21
CA PHE A 127 15.31 8.10 6.94
C PHE A 127 14.61 6.78 6.68
N TYR A 128 14.32 6.54 5.41
CA TYR A 128 14.12 5.23 4.84
C TYR A 128 15.41 4.84 4.13
N GLU A 129 15.87 3.61 4.33
CA GLU A 129 16.96 3.01 3.57
C GLU A 129 16.61 1.57 3.23
N LEU A 130 16.59 1.22 1.95
CA LEU A 130 16.19 -0.11 1.50
C LEU A 130 17.15 -1.18 2.05
N ARG A 131 16.61 -2.25 2.63
CA ARG A 131 17.35 -3.49 2.89
C ARG A 131 17.67 -4.18 1.56
N GLU A 132 18.94 -4.53 1.34
CA GLU A 132 19.38 -5.09 0.05
C GLU A 132 18.61 -6.37 -0.31
N GLU A 133 18.35 -7.22 0.68
CA GLU A 133 17.60 -8.46 0.52
C GLU A 133 16.14 -8.25 0.05
N CYS A 134 15.55 -7.08 0.29
CA CYS A 134 14.20 -6.76 -0.15
C CYS A 134 14.12 -6.32 -1.62
N ARG A 135 15.26 -5.99 -2.25
CA ARG A 135 15.28 -5.49 -3.63
C ARG A 135 14.73 -6.52 -4.62
N ASN A 136 15.14 -7.79 -4.49
CA ASN A 136 14.69 -8.86 -5.38
C ASN A 136 13.19 -9.12 -5.22
N ASP A 137 12.69 -9.11 -3.98
CA ASP A 137 11.25 -9.24 -3.70
C ASP A 137 10.44 -8.17 -4.45
N ILE A 138 10.86 -6.89 -4.37
CA ILE A 138 10.19 -5.78 -5.08
C ILE A 138 10.23 -5.99 -6.59
N VAL A 139 11.38 -6.40 -7.16
CA VAL A 139 11.53 -6.68 -8.60
C VAL A 139 10.59 -7.80 -9.04
N GLU A 140 10.48 -8.87 -8.27
CA GLU A 140 9.64 -10.02 -8.60
C GLU A 140 8.15 -9.67 -8.52
N ILE A 141 7.72 -8.89 -7.50
CA ILE A 141 6.35 -8.37 -7.41
C ILE A 141 6.01 -7.50 -8.63
N LEU A 142 6.91 -6.60 -9.03
CA LEU A 142 6.69 -5.76 -10.21
C LEU A 142 6.69 -6.59 -11.51
N GLY A 143 7.52 -7.63 -11.58
CA GLY A 143 7.53 -8.59 -12.67
C GLY A 143 6.18 -9.29 -12.84
N GLU A 144 5.55 -9.72 -11.74
CA GLU A 144 4.20 -10.31 -11.72
C GLU A 144 3.10 -9.35 -12.22
N ILE A 145 3.31 -8.04 -12.09
CA ILE A 145 2.39 -7.01 -12.61
C ILE A 145 2.65 -6.72 -14.11
N GLY A 146 3.80 -7.17 -14.62
CA GLY A 146 4.28 -6.86 -15.97
C GLY A 146 4.95 -5.49 -16.07
N VAL A 147 5.64 -5.06 -15.00
CA VAL A 147 6.31 -3.77 -14.90
C VAL A 147 7.81 -3.96 -14.68
N LYS A 148 8.61 -3.18 -15.41
CA LYS A 148 10.06 -3.08 -15.22
C LYS A 148 10.39 -1.64 -14.82
N VAL A 149 11.12 -1.49 -13.73
CA VAL A 149 11.70 -0.21 -13.27
C VAL A 149 13.21 -0.32 -13.32
N LYS A 150 13.86 0.76 -13.73
CA LYS A 150 15.30 0.86 -13.88
C LYS A 150 15.97 1.13 -12.54
N ASP A 151 15.33 1.91 -11.68
CA ASP A 151 15.85 2.21 -10.35
C ASP A 151 14.74 2.36 -9.29
N PHE A 152 15.13 2.27 -8.02
CA PHE A 152 14.25 2.51 -6.88
C PHE A 152 14.98 3.43 -5.92
N PRO A 153 14.29 4.41 -5.29
CA PRO A 153 14.91 5.23 -4.27
C PRO A 153 15.51 4.36 -3.15
N GLN A 154 16.85 4.31 -3.07
CA GLN A 154 17.55 3.53 -2.05
C GLN A 154 17.49 4.20 -0.68
N LYS A 155 17.44 5.53 -0.68
CA LYS A 155 17.40 6.36 0.51
C LYS A 155 16.40 7.49 0.32
N VAL A 156 15.53 7.71 1.31
CA VAL A 156 14.52 8.76 1.31
C VAL A 156 14.49 9.41 2.68
N THR A 157 14.48 10.74 2.74
CA THR A 157 14.38 11.47 4.02
C THR A 157 12.92 11.79 4.33
N ARG A 158 12.61 12.04 5.61
CA ARG A 158 11.29 12.54 6.01
C ARG A 158 10.94 13.87 5.31
N SER A 159 11.94 14.71 5.04
CA SER A 159 11.76 15.98 4.33
C SER A 159 11.34 15.79 2.88
N ASP A 160 11.85 14.76 2.21
CA ASP A 160 11.44 14.42 0.83
C ASP A 160 9.95 14.06 0.79
N VAL A 161 9.52 13.21 1.73
CA VAL A 161 8.11 12.81 1.88
C VAL A 161 7.23 14.02 2.17
N LYS A 162 7.63 14.90 3.10
CA LYS A 162 6.90 16.14 3.41
C LYS A 162 6.79 17.07 2.21
N SER A 163 7.90 17.32 1.51
CA SER A 163 7.96 18.19 0.33
C SER A 163 7.09 17.65 -0.81
N TRP A 164 7.11 16.33 -1.02
CA TRP A 164 6.22 15.66 -1.96
C TRP A 164 4.76 15.84 -1.58
N PHE A 165 4.40 15.57 -0.32
CA PHE A 165 3.03 15.67 0.15
C PHE A 165 2.46 17.09 -0.01
N GLN A 166 3.26 18.12 0.30
CA GLN A 166 2.87 19.53 0.13
C GLN A 166 2.63 19.94 -1.34
N LYS A 167 3.18 19.18 -2.30
CA LYS A 167 3.06 19.44 -3.74
C LYS A 167 2.05 18.52 -4.43
N LEU A 168 1.40 17.62 -3.69
CA LEU A 168 0.44 16.69 -4.27
C LEU A 168 -0.76 17.44 -4.84
N ASN A 169 -0.95 17.33 -6.15
CA ASN A 169 -2.16 17.74 -6.82
C ASN A 169 -2.97 16.50 -7.20
N ILE A 170 -4.07 16.25 -6.49
CA ILE A 170 -4.87 15.04 -6.64
C ILE A 170 -6.09 15.35 -7.50
N LYS A 171 -6.05 14.87 -8.76
CA LYS A 171 -7.21 14.79 -9.65
C LYS A 171 -8.10 13.61 -9.24
N TRP A 172 -9.40 13.69 -9.56
CA TRP A 172 -10.39 12.63 -9.32
C TRP A 172 -10.40 12.09 -7.88
N LYS A 173 -10.36 12.99 -6.89
CA LYS A 173 -10.33 12.65 -5.45
C LYS A 173 -11.45 11.69 -5.04
N ASN A 174 -12.59 11.73 -5.72
CA ASN A 174 -13.72 10.83 -5.51
C ASN A 174 -13.41 9.35 -5.85
N LEU A 175 -12.39 9.06 -6.66
CA LEU A 175 -11.98 7.68 -7.00
C LEU A 175 -11.03 7.07 -5.96
N TYR A 176 -10.52 7.88 -5.04
CA TYR A 176 -9.62 7.43 -3.96
C TYR A 176 -10.21 6.26 -3.17
N VAL A 177 -11.48 6.37 -2.77
CA VAL A 177 -12.17 5.34 -1.97
C VAL A 177 -12.35 4.03 -2.72
N ILE A 178 -12.43 4.10 -4.05
CA ILE A 178 -12.56 2.93 -4.93
C ILE A 178 -11.27 2.12 -4.95
N ILE A 179 -10.12 2.75 -4.69
CA ILE A 179 -8.81 2.08 -4.61
C ILE A 179 -8.54 1.66 -3.16
N LEU A 180 -8.73 2.57 -2.20
CA LEU A 180 -8.41 2.35 -0.80
C LEU A 180 -9.22 1.20 -0.18
N GLY A 181 -10.54 1.14 -0.43
CA GLY A 181 -11.40 0.10 0.16
C GLY A 181 -10.94 -1.31 -0.19
N PRO A 182 -10.85 -1.65 -1.49
CA PRO A 182 -10.29 -2.92 -1.95
C PRO A 182 -8.90 -3.25 -1.42
N LEU A 183 -8.01 -2.24 -1.34
CA LEU A 183 -6.69 -2.41 -0.77
C LEU A 183 -6.77 -2.86 0.70
N MET A 184 -7.50 -2.12 1.53
CA MET A 184 -7.62 -2.43 2.97
C MET A 184 -8.24 -3.81 3.22
N ILE A 185 -9.26 -4.19 2.45
CA ILE A 185 -9.89 -5.51 2.57
C ILE A 185 -8.87 -6.59 2.18
N SER A 186 -8.16 -6.41 1.07
CA SER A 186 -7.16 -7.38 0.61
C SER A 186 -6.04 -7.56 1.63
N ASP A 187 -5.50 -6.46 2.16
CA ASP A 187 -4.48 -6.48 3.22
C ASP A 187 -4.97 -7.22 4.46
N THR A 188 -6.13 -6.83 5.02
CA THR A 188 -6.71 -7.45 6.21
C THR A 188 -6.93 -8.96 6.05
N VAL A 189 -7.48 -9.39 4.92
CA VAL A 189 -7.76 -10.81 4.67
C VAL A 189 -6.48 -11.62 4.57
N VAL A 190 -5.49 -11.14 3.80
CA VAL A 190 -4.22 -11.85 3.62
C VAL A 190 -3.41 -11.88 4.92
N ALA A 191 -3.34 -10.75 5.62
CA ALA A 191 -2.77 -10.64 6.96
C ALA A 191 -3.33 -11.68 7.93
N ASN A 192 -4.66 -11.84 7.98
CA ASN A 192 -5.31 -12.78 8.88
C ASN A 192 -5.08 -14.24 8.46
N LYS A 193 -5.18 -14.55 7.16
CA LYS A 193 -4.92 -15.90 6.64
C LYS A 193 -3.50 -16.39 6.96
N ASN A 194 -2.50 -15.53 6.80
CA ASN A 194 -1.10 -15.91 6.95
C ASN A 194 -0.63 -15.95 8.41
N ARG A 195 -1.30 -15.25 9.34
CA ARG A 195 -0.91 -15.19 10.76
C ARG A 195 -1.66 -16.20 11.65
N GLY A 196 -2.51 -17.05 11.08
CA GLY A 196 -3.23 -18.08 11.84
C GLY A 196 -4.22 -17.52 12.87
N GLY A 197 -4.56 -16.22 12.77
CA GLY A 197 -5.57 -15.60 13.59
C GLY A 197 -6.93 -15.82 12.96
N ASP A 198 -7.80 -16.56 13.62
CA ASP A 198 -9.24 -16.68 13.30
C ASP A 198 -10.00 -15.35 13.42
N GLN A 199 -9.31 -14.20 13.41
CA GLN A 199 -9.93 -12.87 13.52
C GLN A 199 -10.85 -12.56 12.35
N TYR A 200 -10.56 -13.06 11.15
CA TYR A 200 -11.47 -12.93 10.01
C TYR A 200 -12.77 -13.70 10.25
N ASN A 201 -12.68 -14.94 10.72
CA ASN A 201 -13.85 -15.73 11.13
C ASN A 201 -14.59 -15.04 12.26
N LYS A 202 -13.92 -14.44 13.25
CA LYS A 202 -14.59 -13.69 14.33
C LYS A 202 -15.37 -12.46 13.84
N ILE A 203 -14.83 -11.68 12.91
CA ILE A 203 -15.54 -10.51 12.35
C ILE A 203 -16.76 -11.00 11.56
N ILE A 204 -16.60 -12.00 10.69
CA ILE A 204 -17.73 -12.55 9.93
C ILE A 204 -18.76 -13.19 10.85
N GLU A 205 -18.34 -14.01 11.80
CA GLU A 205 -19.20 -14.63 12.82
C GLU A 205 -19.94 -13.57 13.65
N GLU A 206 -19.30 -12.45 13.99
CA GLU A 206 -19.98 -11.33 14.64
C GLU A 206 -21.06 -10.74 13.74
N TYR A 207 -20.76 -10.39 12.49
CA TYR A 207 -21.78 -9.89 11.55
C TYR A 207 -22.89 -10.91 11.31
N GLU A 208 -22.57 -12.19 11.14
CA GLU A 208 -23.54 -13.28 10.98
C GLU A 208 -24.45 -13.44 12.20
N LYS A 209 -23.91 -13.26 13.42
CA LYS A 209 -24.74 -13.24 14.64
C LYS A 209 -25.78 -12.13 14.62
N TRP A 210 -25.47 -10.97 14.04
CA TRP A 210 -26.41 -9.83 13.96
C TRP A 210 -27.37 -9.93 12.78
N ILE A 211 -26.95 -10.55 11.67
CA ILE A 211 -27.78 -10.70 10.46
C ILE A 211 -28.77 -11.86 10.60
N ASN A 212 -28.40 -12.92 11.34
CA ASN A 212 -29.24 -14.10 11.56
C ASN A 212 -30.07 -14.06 12.84
N VAL A 213 -30.21 -12.90 13.50
CA VAL A 213 -31.19 -12.74 14.58
C VAL A 213 -32.59 -12.78 13.96
N LYS A 214 -33.26 -13.93 14.10
CA LYS A 214 -34.71 -14.06 13.95
C LYS A 214 -35.42 -13.67 15.23
#